data_AF-A0A3D1TN27-F1
#
_entry.id   AF-A0A3D1TN27-F1
#
_cell.length_a   1.000
_cell.length_b   1.000
_cell.length_c   1.000
_cell.angle_alpha   90.00
_cell.angle_beta   90.00
_cell.angle_gamma   90.00
#
_symmetry.space_group_name_H-M   'P 1'
#
loop_
_entity.id
_entity.type
_entity.pdbx_description
1 polymer ?
#
loop_
_entity_poly.entity_id
_entity_poly.type
_entity_poly.pdbx_seq_one_letter_code
_entity_poly.pdbx_strand_id
1 'polypeptide(L)'
;MSTFRPLGVAAVLFGGLLLLSGAPVPASAGSVALERGEDGTYHLLAEDVSRAQLLRALSDEAGFELIMPRPDETVVESVEMMGSLRDLVRQVAGENLALSWLPDPTTGEARIVQVAAGVKPFYSNPIEQDADKDSKATGAGVAEALRQIASQRPNPLAESAHRLTNAEKNGWDWVTDPNAILLGNALIDTTSERALEIPEQWRKDDSQVRILKLSGPMTDARREELIRTGVEVLGYIPNNAYAVRFEDYRRAELDSLDYVQTEVAFHPYFKVEPRILEGLQADAALAGVGEDWTGKYLVKFFDQSGREASLATLEELVPEVSSIASVAGSDMARIALDPAKLSEVAALDGVQWIEREPIRRPANDLGRRRMRAEALQFAFPELDGADIVVGMTDTGVDHLNRGFAVNPNQPTSYPGNNTRITYYSYKPGVSTDGLPGDHQGHGTHTAGSVLGNGARSNTVVLAPGSGTPPYEPFQFRGVAPAARLVMVEDFNSHTNQEMLDIFAKWNARLSSHSWGMDAASAAYTIDEQEW
;
A
#
# COMPACT_ATOMS: atom_id res chain seq x y z
N MET A 1 35.37 -69.61 -8.07
CA MET A 1 34.71 -68.47 -7.39
C MET A 1 33.45 -68.16 -8.17
N SER A 2 32.31 -68.21 -7.49
CA SER A 2 30.98 -68.42 -8.06
C SER A 2 30.38 -67.18 -8.73
N THR A 3 29.51 -67.47 -9.68
CA THR A 3 28.63 -66.58 -10.44
C THR A 3 27.18 -66.69 -9.96
N PHE A 4 26.46 -65.56 -10.00
CA PHE A 4 25.02 -65.38 -10.29
C PHE A 4 23.92 -66.06 -9.42
N ARG A 5 23.02 -65.25 -8.82
CA ARG A 5 21.61 -65.02 -9.25
C ARG A 5 20.79 -64.19 -8.22
N PRO A 6 19.69 -63.52 -8.65
CA PRO A 6 18.82 -62.67 -7.81
C PRO A 6 17.64 -63.44 -7.20
N LEU A 7 17.03 -62.90 -6.14
CA LEU A 7 15.88 -63.48 -5.43
C LEU A 7 14.62 -62.61 -5.59
N GLY A 8 13.55 -63.26 -6.04
CA GLY A 8 12.19 -62.75 -6.04
C GLY A 8 11.41 -63.21 -4.81
N VAL A 9 10.45 -62.34 -4.45
CA VAL A 9 9.13 -62.51 -3.82
C VAL A 9 8.75 -63.90 -3.28
N ALA A 10 8.34 -63.93 -2.01
CA ALA A 10 7.49 -64.97 -1.41
C ALA A 10 6.30 -64.33 -0.69
N ALA A 11 5.11 -64.91 -0.89
CA ALA A 11 3.84 -64.58 -0.27
C ALA A 11 3.62 -65.38 1.04
N VAL A 12 2.65 -64.96 1.87
CA VAL A 12 1.46 -65.75 2.31
C VAL A 12 0.86 -65.31 3.68
N LEU A 13 -0.43 -64.90 3.61
CA LEU A 13 -1.63 -65.07 4.48
C LEU A 13 -1.65 -64.71 5.99
N PHE A 14 -2.64 -63.86 6.34
CA PHE A 14 -3.79 -64.09 7.25
C PHE A 14 -4.89 -63.09 6.79
N GLY A 15 -6.19 -63.39 6.59
CA GLY A 15 -7.16 -64.12 7.40
C GLY A 15 -8.23 -63.12 7.84
N GLY A 16 -9.39 -63.10 7.16
CA GLY A 16 -10.31 -61.96 7.14
C GLY A 16 -11.31 -61.78 8.30
N LEU A 17 -11.99 -60.63 8.30
CA LEU A 17 -13.31 -60.43 8.88
C LEU A 17 -14.08 -59.38 8.06
N LEU A 18 -15.30 -59.75 7.62
CA LEU A 18 -16.23 -58.95 6.82
C LEU A 18 -16.73 -57.70 7.57
N LEU A 19 -16.76 -56.55 6.88
CA LEU A 19 -17.79 -55.52 7.03
C LEU A 19 -18.32 -55.18 5.64
N LEU A 20 -19.63 -55.30 5.46
CA LEU A 20 -20.38 -55.08 4.23
C LEU A 20 -20.20 -53.64 3.71
N SER A 21 -19.47 -53.45 2.62
CA SER A 21 -19.58 -52.24 1.80
C SER A 21 -20.67 -52.44 0.75
N GLY A 22 -21.70 -51.60 0.79
CA GLY A 22 -22.63 -51.46 -0.32
C GLY A 22 -21.85 -51.06 -1.57
N ALA A 23 -22.08 -51.77 -2.67
CA ALA A 23 -21.53 -51.39 -3.96
C ALA A 23 -22.03 -49.97 -4.31
N PRO A 24 -21.16 -49.04 -4.73
CA PRO A 24 -21.61 -47.78 -5.28
C PRO A 24 -22.37 -48.05 -6.59
N VAL A 25 -23.58 -47.52 -6.68
CA VAL A 25 -24.32 -47.37 -7.94
C VAL A 25 -23.45 -46.51 -8.87
N PRO A 26 -23.20 -46.89 -10.12
CA PRO A 26 -22.45 -46.03 -11.04
C PRO A 26 -23.27 -44.75 -11.28
N ALA A 27 -22.70 -43.60 -10.95
CA ALA A 27 -23.23 -42.31 -11.38
C ALA A 27 -23.27 -42.30 -12.92
N SER A 28 -24.39 -41.90 -13.51
CA SER A 28 -24.52 -41.54 -14.91
C SER A 28 -23.33 -40.64 -15.30
N ALA A 29 -22.69 -40.92 -16.43
CA ALA A 29 -21.72 -39.98 -16.98
C ALA A 29 -22.49 -38.75 -17.44
N GLY A 30 -22.47 -37.68 -16.64
CA GLY A 30 -23.16 -36.42 -16.96
C GLY A 30 -22.79 -35.90 -18.34
N SER A 31 -23.72 -35.19 -18.98
CA SER A 31 -23.58 -34.69 -20.35
C SER A 31 -23.64 -33.17 -20.41
N VAL A 32 -22.86 -32.57 -21.31
CA VAL A 32 -22.95 -31.14 -21.67
C VAL A 32 -23.00 -31.06 -23.19
N ALA A 33 -24.02 -30.42 -23.74
CA ALA A 33 -24.15 -30.08 -25.15
C ALA A 33 -24.32 -28.57 -25.28
N LEU A 34 -23.45 -27.94 -26.08
CA LEU A 34 -23.52 -26.53 -26.41
C LEU A 34 -23.60 -26.42 -27.93
N GLU A 35 -24.74 -25.98 -28.45
CA GLU A 35 -24.99 -25.84 -29.88
C GLU A 35 -25.18 -24.38 -30.25
N ARG A 36 -24.60 -23.97 -31.39
CA ARG A 36 -24.75 -22.62 -31.92
C ARG A 36 -25.78 -22.61 -33.05
N GLY A 37 -26.86 -21.86 -32.86
CA GLY A 37 -27.88 -21.63 -33.88
C GLY A 37 -27.41 -20.72 -35.02
N GLU A 38 -28.10 -20.77 -36.15
CA GLU A 38 -27.79 -19.95 -37.34
C GLU A 38 -27.91 -18.44 -37.10
N ASP A 39 -28.69 -18.03 -36.09
CA ASP A 39 -28.85 -16.64 -35.64
C ASP A 39 -27.76 -16.17 -34.67
N GLY A 40 -26.79 -17.04 -34.35
CA GLY A 40 -25.69 -16.76 -33.42
C GLY A 40 -26.04 -16.97 -31.95
N THR A 41 -27.24 -17.45 -31.61
CA THR A 41 -27.61 -17.84 -30.25
C THR A 41 -27.02 -19.20 -29.89
N TYR A 42 -26.77 -19.41 -28.60
CA TYR A 42 -26.25 -20.66 -28.08
C TYR A 42 -27.33 -21.35 -27.25
N HIS A 43 -27.46 -22.66 -27.45
CA HIS A 43 -28.31 -23.57 -26.69
C HIS A 43 -27.41 -24.47 -25.84
N LEU A 44 -27.50 -24.33 -24.52
CA LEU A 44 -26.78 -25.15 -23.55
C LEU A 44 -27.74 -26.14 -22.89
N LEU A 45 -27.45 -27.42 -23.04
CA LEU A 45 -28.14 -28.53 -22.38
C LEU A 45 -27.12 -29.27 -21.51
N ALA A 46 -27.42 -29.47 -20.24
CA ALA A 46 -26.56 -30.26 -19.37
C ALA A 46 -27.35 -31.03 -18.32
N GLU A 47 -26.86 -32.23 -17.98
CA GLU A 47 -27.49 -33.14 -17.03
C GLU A 47 -26.42 -33.86 -16.21
N ASP A 48 -26.59 -33.90 -14.89
CA ASP A 48 -25.66 -34.52 -13.94
C ASP A 48 -24.20 -34.03 -14.04
N VAL A 49 -23.98 -32.72 -14.22
CA VAL A 49 -22.64 -32.14 -14.36
C VAL A 49 -22.33 -31.10 -13.29
N SER A 50 -21.07 -31.00 -12.87
CA SER A 50 -20.63 -29.92 -12.00
C SER A 50 -20.69 -28.56 -12.70
N ARG A 51 -20.92 -27.50 -11.92
CA ARG A 51 -20.82 -26.11 -12.38
C ARG A 51 -19.45 -25.80 -13.01
N ALA A 52 -18.39 -26.40 -12.48
CA ALA A 52 -17.05 -26.33 -13.02
C ALA A 52 -16.95 -26.90 -14.46
N GLN A 53 -17.66 -27.99 -14.76
CA GLN A 53 -17.69 -28.59 -16.10
C GLN A 53 -18.49 -27.73 -17.09
N LEU A 54 -19.59 -27.13 -16.64
CA LEU A 54 -20.37 -26.18 -17.44
C LEU A 54 -19.54 -24.94 -17.84
N LEU A 55 -18.82 -24.35 -16.88
CA LEU A 55 -17.96 -23.20 -17.15
C LEU A 55 -16.81 -23.52 -18.09
N ARG A 56 -16.24 -24.72 -18.02
CA ARG A 56 -15.20 -25.17 -18.98
C ARG A 56 -15.75 -25.26 -20.39
N ALA A 57 -16.92 -25.87 -20.58
CA ALA A 57 -17.54 -25.97 -21.91
C ALA A 57 -17.81 -24.59 -22.53
N LEU A 58 -18.26 -23.61 -21.72
CA LEU A 58 -18.46 -22.23 -22.18
C LEU A 58 -17.12 -21.50 -22.40
N SER A 59 -16.10 -21.78 -21.59
CA SER A 59 -14.74 -21.22 -21.71
C SER A 59 -14.07 -21.61 -23.02
N ASP A 60 -14.18 -22.89 -23.40
CA ASP A 60 -13.58 -23.43 -24.62
C ASP A 60 -14.21 -22.77 -25.88
N GLU A 61 -15.52 -22.53 -25.86
CA GLU A 61 -16.23 -21.86 -26.95
C GLU A 61 -15.98 -20.35 -26.99
N ALA A 62 -15.87 -19.70 -25.83
CA ALA A 62 -15.75 -18.24 -25.72
C ALA A 62 -14.31 -17.72 -25.76
N GLY A 63 -13.31 -18.59 -25.58
CA GLY A 63 -11.89 -18.22 -25.58
C GLY A 63 -11.46 -17.38 -24.38
N PHE A 64 -12.14 -17.47 -23.23
CA PHE A 64 -11.69 -16.85 -21.97
C PHE A 64 -10.91 -17.84 -21.10
N GLU A 65 -10.14 -17.33 -20.13
CA GLU A 65 -9.38 -18.17 -19.19
C GLU A 65 -10.21 -18.46 -17.93
N LEU A 66 -10.41 -19.74 -17.60
CA LEU A 66 -11.11 -20.14 -16.38
C LEU A 66 -10.11 -20.40 -15.25
N ILE A 67 -10.17 -19.60 -14.17
CA ILE A 67 -9.30 -19.77 -12.98
C ILE A 67 -10.14 -20.24 -11.80
N MET A 68 -10.13 -21.55 -11.56
CA MET A 68 -10.79 -22.14 -10.38
C MET A 68 -9.74 -22.71 -9.42
N PRO A 69 -9.36 -21.99 -8.35
CA PRO A 69 -8.36 -22.45 -7.39
C PRO A 69 -8.82 -23.68 -6.59
N ARG A 70 -10.12 -23.99 -6.58
CA ARG A 70 -10.69 -25.26 -6.14
C ARG A 70 -11.81 -25.67 -7.12
N PRO A 71 -12.01 -26.96 -7.43
CA PRO A 71 -13.14 -27.39 -8.23
C PRO A 71 -14.45 -27.11 -7.47
N ASP A 72 -15.37 -26.39 -8.11
CA ASP A 72 -16.75 -26.27 -7.63
C ASP A 72 -17.48 -27.59 -7.93
N GLU A 73 -17.68 -28.40 -6.90
CA GLU A 73 -18.35 -29.71 -6.98
C GLU A 73 -19.88 -29.60 -6.93
N THR A 74 -20.45 -28.39 -6.95
CA THR A 74 -21.90 -28.21 -7.02
C THR A 74 -22.44 -28.84 -8.30
N VAL A 75 -23.20 -29.93 -8.15
CA VAL A 75 -23.81 -30.66 -9.25
C VAL A 75 -25.07 -29.95 -9.71
N VAL A 76 -25.17 -29.73 -11.02
CA VAL A 76 -26.37 -29.27 -11.71
C VAL A 76 -27.08 -30.51 -12.23
N GLU A 77 -28.22 -30.85 -11.62
CA GLU A 77 -29.02 -32.03 -11.98
C GLU A 77 -29.54 -31.94 -13.41
N SER A 78 -30.12 -30.81 -13.81
CA SER A 78 -30.43 -30.50 -15.22
C SER A 78 -30.48 -28.99 -15.46
N VAL A 79 -30.00 -28.55 -16.62
CA VAL A 79 -30.06 -27.15 -17.05
C VAL A 79 -30.26 -27.05 -18.56
N GLU A 80 -31.22 -26.22 -18.97
CA GLU A 80 -31.47 -25.84 -20.35
C GLU A 80 -31.52 -24.32 -20.44
N MET A 81 -30.62 -23.74 -21.24
CA MET A 81 -30.46 -22.30 -21.36
C MET A 81 -30.25 -21.90 -22.82
N MET A 82 -30.84 -20.77 -23.20
CA MET A 82 -30.67 -20.17 -24.52
C MET A 82 -30.25 -18.71 -24.37
N GLY A 83 -29.27 -18.27 -25.15
CA GLY A 83 -28.88 -16.86 -25.17
C GLY A 83 -27.56 -16.59 -25.85
N SER A 84 -27.05 -15.37 -25.67
CA SER A 84 -25.68 -15.09 -26.08
C SER A 84 -24.70 -15.86 -25.18
N LEU A 85 -23.54 -16.22 -25.70
CA LEU A 85 -22.49 -16.90 -24.94
C LEU A 85 -22.12 -16.14 -23.65
N ARG A 86 -22.17 -14.81 -23.71
CA ARG A 86 -21.97 -13.90 -22.57
C ARG A 86 -23.02 -14.09 -21.48
N ASP A 87 -24.28 -14.23 -21.85
CA ASP A 87 -25.38 -14.37 -20.90
C ASP A 87 -25.38 -15.76 -20.26
N LEU A 88 -25.03 -16.79 -21.05
CA LEU A 88 -24.82 -18.15 -20.54
C LEU A 88 -23.70 -18.18 -19.49
N VAL A 89 -22.54 -17.57 -19.78
CA VAL A 89 -21.42 -17.50 -18.81
C VAL A 89 -21.82 -16.76 -17.55
N ARG A 90 -22.56 -15.65 -17.64
CA ARG A 90 -23.04 -14.91 -16.46
C ARG A 90 -23.98 -15.73 -15.59
N GLN A 91 -24.96 -16.38 -16.22
CA GLN A 91 -25.95 -17.18 -15.49
C GLN A 91 -25.30 -18.42 -14.87
N VAL A 92 -24.37 -19.07 -15.57
CA VAL A 92 -23.61 -20.19 -15.01
C VAL A 92 -22.63 -19.71 -13.96
N ALA A 93 -22.00 -18.53 -14.06
CA ALA A 93 -21.03 -18.05 -13.06
C ALA A 93 -21.68 -17.61 -11.74
N GLY A 94 -22.85 -16.96 -11.79
CA GLY A 94 -23.58 -16.44 -10.63
C GLY A 94 -22.76 -15.50 -9.73
N GLU A 95 -23.24 -15.25 -8.51
CA GLU A 95 -22.67 -14.24 -7.59
C GLU A 95 -21.35 -14.65 -6.91
N ASN A 96 -21.02 -15.94 -6.89
CA ASN A 96 -19.84 -16.47 -6.18
C ASN A 96 -18.54 -16.45 -7.00
N LEU A 97 -18.62 -16.00 -8.27
CA LEU A 97 -17.51 -16.02 -9.22
C LEU A 97 -17.31 -14.61 -9.81
N ALA A 98 -16.07 -14.09 -9.75
CA ALA A 98 -15.72 -12.80 -10.32
C ALA A 98 -15.53 -12.91 -11.85
N LEU A 99 -16.11 -11.98 -12.60
CA LEU A 99 -15.98 -11.87 -14.06
C LEU A 99 -15.13 -10.66 -14.43
N SER A 100 -14.00 -10.89 -15.10
CA SER A 100 -13.15 -9.83 -15.64
C SER A 100 -13.44 -9.59 -17.12
N TRP A 101 -13.55 -8.32 -17.50
CA TRP A 101 -13.86 -7.89 -18.85
C TRP A 101 -12.72 -7.04 -19.41
N LEU A 102 -12.29 -7.33 -20.64
CA LEU A 102 -11.42 -6.44 -21.40
C LEU A 102 -12.21 -5.93 -22.62
N PRO A 103 -12.17 -4.62 -22.91
CA PRO A 103 -12.64 -4.12 -24.19
C PRO A 103 -11.76 -4.71 -25.30
N ASP A 104 -12.37 -5.24 -26.35
CA ASP A 104 -11.64 -5.53 -27.58
C ASP A 104 -11.14 -4.19 -28.16
N PRO A 105 -9.82 -4.00 -28.33
CA PRO A 105 -9.26 -2.72 -28.78
C PRO A 105 -9.62 -2.37 -30.23
N THR A 106 -10.18 -3.33 -30.98
CA THR A 106 -10.55 -3.20 -32.39
C THR A 106 -12.04 -2.92 -32.57
N THR A 107 -12.90 -3.53 -31.74
CA THR A 107 -14.37 -3.42 -31.88
C THR A 107 -15.02 -2.60 -30.77
N GLY A 108 -14.33 -2.37 -29.65
CA GLY A 108 -14.86 -1.70 -28.46
C GLY A 108 -15.84 -2.56 -27.65
N GLU A 109 -16.13 -3.79 -28.08
CA GLU A 109 -17.02 -4.70 -27.36
C GLU A 109 -16.30 -5.36 -26.19
N ALA A 110 -16.96 -5.41 -25.03
CA ALA A 110 -16.42 -6.05 -23.83
C ALA A 110 -16.44 -7.58 -23.96
N ARG A 111 -15.27 -8.21 -24.00
CA ARG A 111 -15.12 -9.67 -23.95
C ARG A 111 -14.81 -10.14 -22.54
N ILE A 112 -15.37 -11.30 -22.16
CA ILE A 112 -14.95 -11.99 -20.94
C ILE A 112 -13.52 -12.47 -21.19
N VAL A 113 -12.63 -12.19 -20.25
CA VAL A 113 -11.25 -12.69 -20.32
C VAL A 113 -10.92 -13.63 -19.18
N GLN A 114 -11.68 -13.56 -18.08
CA GLN A 114 -11.44 -14.41 -16.93
C GLN A 114 -12.70 -14.63 -16.08
N VAL A 115 -12.85 -15.84 -15.54
CA VAL A 115 -13.85 -16.21 -14.52
C VAL A 115 -13.11 -16.82 -13.32
N ALA A 116 -13.30 -16.28 -12.10
CA ALA A 116 -12.54 -16.69 -10.91
C ALA A 116 -13.39 -17.02 -9.67
N ALA A 117 -13.07 -18.12 -8.98
CA ALA A 117 -13.76 -18.56 -7.75
C ALA A 117 -13.04 -18.20 -6.45
N GLY A 118 -13.77 -17.65 -5.47
CA GLY A 118 -13.29 -17.51 -4.09
C GLY A 118 -12.34 -16.34 -3.82
N VAL A 119 -12.27 -15.35 -4.72
CA VAL A 119 -11.59 -14.08 -4.45
C VAL A 119 -12.58 -13.17 -3.71
N LYS A 120 -12.41 -12.99 -2.40
CA LYS A 120 -13.05 -11.85 -1.73
C LYS A 120 -12.54 -10.58 -2.41
N PRO A 121 -13.41 -9.70 -2.96
CA PRO A 121 -12.95 -8.42 -3.46
C PRO A 121 -12.34 -7.66 -2.27
N PHE A 122 -11.03 -7.37 -2.34
CA PHE A 122 -10.31 -6.65 -1.29
C PHE A 122 -10.66 -5.15 -1.19
N TYR A 123 -11.72 -4.75 -1.91
CA TYR A 123 -12.55 -3.60 -1.62
C TYR A 123 -14.00 -4.00 -1.89
N SER A 124 -14.77 -4.33 -0.85
CA SER A 124 -16.22 -4.17 -0.94
C SER A 124 -16.51 -2.66 -0.92
N ASN A 125 -16.48 -2.03 -2.09
CA ASN A 125 -17.25 -0.79 -2.26
C ASN A 125 -18.74 -1.14 -2.07
N PRO A 126 -19.57 -0.25 -1.49
CA PRO A 126 -20.99 -0.51 -1.22
C PRO A 126 -21.87 -0.59 -2.47
N ILE A 127 -21.34 -1.04 -3.61
CA ILE A 127 -22.07 -1.20 -4.87
C ILE A 127 -22.99 -2.43 -4.85
N GLU A 128 -22.78 -3.40 -3.94
CA GLU A 128 -23.53 -4.66 -3.98
C GLU A 128 -24.90 -4.67 -3.30
N GLN A 129 -25.35 -3.58 -2.65
CA GLN A 129 -26.63 -3.63 -1.91
C GLN A 129 -27.82 -2.87 -2.50
N ASP A 130 -27.68 -2.05 -3.56
CA ASP A 130 -28.82 -1.28 -4.09
C ASP A 130 -28.88 -1.17 -5.63
N ALA A 131 -28.32 -2.16 -6.35
CA ALA A 131 -28.59 -2.27 -7.79
C ALA A 131 -29.94 -2.96 -8.02
N ASP A 132 -31.00 -2.15 -7.96
CA ASP A 132 -32.33 -2.55 -8.40
C ASP A 132 -32.28 -3.09 -9.84
N LYS A 133 -33.03 -4.18 -10.06
CA LYS A 133 -33.05 -4.96 -11.30
C LYS A 133 -33.58 -4.07 -12.45
N ASP A 134 -32.99 -4.21 -13.65
CA ASP A 134 -33.46 -3.68 -14.95
C ASP A 134 -32.88 -2.41 -15.59
N SER A 135 -31.74 -1.85 -15.18
CA SER A 135 -31.09 -0.79 -15.98
C SER A 135 -30.00 -1.31 -16.93
N LYS A 136 -30.29 -1.30 -18.24
CA LYS A 136 -29.29 -1.46 -19.31
C LYS A 136 -28.25 -0.32 -19.20
N ALA A 137 -27.06 -0.62 -18.67
CA ALA A 137 -25.97 0.34 -18.57
C ALA A 137 -25.48 0.76 -19.97
N THR A 138 -25.91 1.94 -20.41
CA THR A 138 -25.30 2.69 -21.51
C THR A 138 -24.12 3.51 -20.96
N GLY A 139 -23.15 3.89 -21.81
CA GLY A 139 -21.94 4.65 -21.39
C GLY A 139 -22.21 5.96 -20.63
N ALA A 140 -23.44 6.50 -20.66
CA ALA A 140 -23.86 7.61 -19.82
C ALA A 140 -24.01 7.24 -18.33
N GLY A 141 -24.38 6.01 -18.01
CA GLY A 141 -24.53 5.53 -16.63
C GLY A 141 -23.19 5.35 -15.91
N VAL A 142 -22.13 5.00 -16.63
CA VAL A 142 -20.76 4.95 -16.07
C VAL A 142 -20.25 6.36 -15.78
N ALA A 143 -20.51 7.32 -16.67
CA ALA A 143 -20.13 8.71 -16.46
C ALA A 143 -20.91 9.36 -15.30
N GLU A 144 -22.19 9.01 -15.12
CA GLU A 144 -23.00 9.47 -13.99
C GLU A 144 -22.57 8.80 -12.68
N ALA A 145 -22.28 7.50 -12.69
CA ALA A 145 -21.70 6.79 -11.54
C ALA A 145 -20.33 7.36 -11.15
N LEU A 146 -19.47 7.70 -12.12
CA LEU A 146 -18.18 8.36 -11.86
C LEU A 146 -18.36 9.79 -11.33
N ARG A 147 -19.39 10.54 -11.78
CA ARG A 147 -19.75 11.83 -11.18
C ARG A 147 -20.30 11.68 -9.76
N GLN A 148 -21.10 10.65 -9.50
CA GLN A 148 -21.59 10.30 -8.17
C GLN A 148 -20.45 9.89 -7.24
N ILE A 149 -19.50 9.08 -7.69
CA ILE A 149 -18.29 8.71 -6.96
C ILE A 149 -17.39 9.93 -6.74
N ALA A 150 -17.23 10.79 -7.74
CA ALA A 150 -16.52 12.06 -7.59
C ALA A 150 -17.24 13.02 -6.63
N SER A 151 -18.56 12.90 -6.48
CA SER A 151 -19.38 13.67 -5.52
C SER A 151 -19.36 13.07 -4.11
N GLN A 152 -19.18 11.75 -3.98
CA GLN A 152 -18.95 11.06 -2.72
C GLN A 152 -17.49 11.28 -2.32
N ARG A 153 -17.23 12.41 -1.68
CA ARG A 153 -15.90 12.68 -1.13
C ARG A 153 -15.58 11.58 -0.09
N PRO A 154 -14.58 10.71 -0.32
CA PRO A 154 -14.22 9.70 0.67
C PRO A 154 -13.92 10.39 2.01
N ASN A 155 -14.28 9.73 3.11
CA ASN A 155 -13.99 10.26 4.45
C ASN A 155 -12.49 10.59 4.53
N PRO A 156 -12.11 11.85 4.78
CA PRO A 156 -10.71 12.27 4.76
C PRO A 156 -9.95 11.75 6.00
N LEU A 157 -10.68 11.31 7.02
CA LEU A 157 -10.13 10.78 8.26
C LEU A 157 -10.27 9.26 8.25
N ALA A 158 -9.15 8.56 8.42
CA ALA A 158 -9.15 7.12 8.59
C ALA A 158 -9.89 6.74 9.89
N GLU A 159 -10.83 5.79 9.78
CA GLU A 159 -11.51 5.21 10.92
C GLU A 159 -10.53 4.44 11.81
N SER A 160 -10.63 4.63 13.13
CA SER A 160 -9.92 3.85 14.13
C SER A 160 -10.79 3.78 15.38
N ALA A 161 -10.93 2.57 15.94
CA ALA A 161 -11.70 2.33 17.15
C ALA A 161 -11.15 3.07 18.38
N HIS A 162 -9.90 3.55 18.33
CA HIS A 162 -9.19 4.22 19.43
C HIS A 162 -9.04 5.73 19.20
N ARG A 163 -9.81 6.28 18.26
CA ARG A 163 -9.90 7.72 18.06
C ARG A 163 -11.01 8.27 18.97
N LEU A 164 -10.63 8.95 20.04
CA LEU A 164 -11.58 9.60 20.94
C LEU A 164 -12.27 10.77 20.24
N THR A 165 -13.53 11.01 20.57
CA THR A 165 -14.26 12.18 20.12
C THR A 165 -15.24 12.66 21.18
N ASN A 166 -15.44 13.98 21.27
CA ASN A 166 -16.45 14.60 22.12
C ASN A 166 -17.63 15.19 21.32
N ALA A 167 -17.68 14.97 20.01
CA ALA A 167 -18.80 15.38 19.16
C ALA A 167 -19.06 14.34 18.05
N GLU A 168 -20.28 14.33 17.52
CA GLU A 168 -20.66 13.50 16.37
C GLU A 168 -20.68 14.36 15.11
N LYS A 169 -19.69 14.16 14.24
CA LYS A 169 -19.55 14.86 12.96
C LYS A 169 -19.00 13.91 11.90
N ASN A 170 -19.33 14.16 10.64
CA ASN A 170 -18.69 13.43 9.55
C ASN A 170 -17.22 13.90 9.38
N GLY A 171 -16.40 13.14 8.66
CA GLY A 171 -14.97 13.46 8.54
C GLY A 171 -14.65 14.79 7.85
N TRP A 172 -15.47 15.24 6.90
CA TRP A 172 -15.27 16.54 6.24
C TRP A 172 -15.66 17.72 7.13
N ASP A 173 -16.70 17.55 7.94
CA ASP A 173 -17.09 18.53 8.94
C ASP A 173 -15.95 18.71 9.94
N TRP A 174 -15.32 17.63 10.41
CA TRP A 174 -14.11 17.73 11.25
C TRP A 174 -12.97 18.50 10.60
N VAL A 175 -12.64 18.18 9.35
CA VAL A 175 -11.51 18.80 8.64
C VAL A 175 -11.74 20.31 8.43
N THR A 176 -12.98 20.71 8.19
CA THR A 176 -13.32 22.10 7.84
C THR A 176 -13.76 22.94 9.02
N ASP A 177 -14.04 22.33 10.17
CA ASP A 177 -14.50 23.04 11.35
C ASP A 177 -13.38 23.87 12.01
N PRO A 178 -13.52 25.20 12.06
CA PRO A 178 -12.54 26.07 12.69
C PRO A 178 -12.45 25.88 14.20
N ASN A 179 -13.35 25.16 14.87
CA ASN A 179 -13.31 24.85 16.29
C ASN A 179 -12.82 23.42 16.57
N ALA A 180 -12.46 22.66 15.54
CA ALA A 180 -11.90 21.33 15.73
C ALA A 180 -10.40 21.37 16.02
N ILE A 181 -9.93 20.46 16.87
CA ILE A 181 -8.52 20.06 17.00
C ILE A 181 -8.41 18.64 16.44
N LEU A 182 -7.50 18.44 15.49
CA LEU A 182 -7.33 17.16 14.79
C LEU A 182 -6.02 16.50 15.20
N LEU A 183 -6.11 15.40 15.95
CA LEU A 183 -4.98 14.59 16.40
C LEU A 183 -5.07 13.17 15.83
N GLY A 184 -3.98 12.41 15.95
CA GLY A 184 -3.95 11.00 15.53
C GLY A 184 -5.03 10.17 16.25
N ASN A 185 -5.15 10.35 17.58
CA ASN A 185 -6.04 9.57 18.44
C ASN A 185 -7.23 10.36 19.01
N ALA A 186 -7.43 11.60 18.61
CA ALA A 186 -8.54 12.40 19.11
C ALA A 186 -9.04 13.42 18.09
N LEU A 187 -10.35 13.61 18.04
CA LEU A 187 -11.03 14.72 17.37
C LEU A 187 -11.78 15.49 18.44
N ILE A 188 -11.41 16.75 18.64
CA ILE A 188 -11.95 17.55 19.74
C ILE A 188 -12.66 18.75 19.16
N ASP A 189 -13.96 18.85 19.41
CA ASP A 189 -14.72 20.09 19.23
C ASP A 189 -14.56 20.93 20.50
N THR A 190 -13.93 22.10 20.37
CA THR A 190 -13.67 23.00 21.49
C THR A 190 -14.91 23.76 21.96
N THR A 191 -16.03 23.63 21.25
CA THR A 191 -17.33 24.21 21.63
C THR A 191 -18.30 23.20 22.24
N SER A 192 -17.95 21.91 22.23
CA SER A 192 -18.78 20.86 22.81
C SER A 192 -18.78 20.94 24.34
N GLU A 193 -19.97 20.82 24.93
CA GLU A 193 -20.13 20.69 26.40
C GLU A 193 -19.72 19.30 26.91
N ARG A 194 -19.58 18.32 26.01
CA ARG A 194 -19.12 16.98 26.35
C ARG A 194 -17.60 17.00 26.55
N ALA A 195 -17.17 16.57 27.74
CA ALA A 195 -15.76 16.34 28.00
C ALA A 195 -15.23 15.15 27.17
N LEU A 196 -13.98 15.24 26.73
CA LEU A 196 -13.30 14.12 26.10
C LEU A 196 -12.94 13.09 27.18
N GLU A 197 -13.44 11.87 27.05
CA GLU A 197 -13.18 10.78 28.00
C GLU A 197 -11.82 10.14 27.73
N ILE A 198 -10.82 10.53 28.51
CA ILE A 198 -9.45 10.02 28.39
C ILE A 198 -9.22 8.94 29.45
N PRO A 199 -8.73 7.74 29.07
CA PRO A 199 -8.42 6.69 30.04
C PRO A 199 -7.41 7.16 31.09
N GLU A 200 -7.63 6.81 32.36
CA GLU A 200 -6.85 7.29 33.51
C GLU A 200 -5.34 7.13 33.31
N GLN A 201 -4.90 5.95 32.90
CA GLN A 201 -3.48 5.64 32.66
C GLN A 201 -2.83 6.49 31.55
N TRP A 202 -3.62 7.18 30.73
CA TRP A 202 -3.18 8.01 29.62
C TRP A 202 -3.55 9.49 29.81
N ARG A 203 -4.09 9.86 30.98
CA ARG A 203 -4.44 11.23 31.34
C ARG A 203 -3.28 11.89 32.10
N LYS A 204 -3.05 13.16 31.77
CA LYS A 204 -2.09 14.05 32.44
C LYS A 204 -2.60 15.48 32.33
N ASP A 205 -3.39 15.90 33.32
CA ASP A 205 -4.08 17.20 33.30
C ASP A 205 -3.14 18.38 33.58
N ASP A 206 -2.00 18.11 34.21
CA ASP A 206 -0.95 19.04 34.60
C ASP A 206 0.25 19.07 33.62
N SER A 207 0.10 18.52 32.41
CA SER A 207 1.17 18.56 31.41
C SER A 207 1.67 19.98 31.17
N GLN A 208 2.99 20.14 31.14
CA GLN A 208 3.62 21.40 30.74
C GLN A 208 3.42 21.69 29.26
N VAL A 209 3.09 20.67 28.46
CA VAL A 209 2.71 20.86 27.07
C VAL A 209 1.19 20.95 26.95
N ARG A 210 0.74 22.02 26.31
CA ARG A 210 -0.67 22.31 26.04
C ARG A 210 -0.93 22.42 24.55
N ILE A 211 -2.17 22.25 24.15
CA ILE A 211 -2.67 22.56 22.81
C ILE A 211 -3.45 23.86 22.93
N LEU A 212 -2.93 24.93 22.32
CA LEU A 212 -3.63 26.19 22.19
C LEU A 212 -4.38 26.26 20.88
N LYS A 213 -5.69 26.45 20.95
CA LYS A 213 -6.54 26.68 19.80
C LYS A 213 -6.69 28.17 19.57
N LEU A 214 -6.38 28.63 18.36
CA LEU A 214 -6.53 30.03 17.98
C LEU A 214 -7.76 30.26 17.11
N SER A 215 -8.34 31.45 17.17
CA SER A 215 -9.51 31.87 16.36
C SER A 215 -9.19 32.03 14.87
N GLY A 216 -7.91 31.97 14.49
CA GLY A 216 -7.45 32.02 13.11
C GLY A 216 -5.95 31.73 13.01
N PRO A 217 -5.34 31.89 11.82
CA PRO A 217 -3.93 31.59 11.60
C PRO A 217 -2.99 32.34 12.54
N MET A 218 -1.85 31.72 12.86
CA MET A 218 -0.73 32.39 13.54
C MET A 218 -0.05 33.36 12.57
N THR A 219 -0.32 34.65 12.72
CA THR A 219 0.43 35.72 12.04
C THR A 219 1.69 36.04 12.83
N ASP A 220 2.65 36.74 12.21
CA ASP A 220 3.89 37.16 12.88
C ASP A 220 3.59 38.01 14.14
N ALA A 221 2.64 38.95 14.05
CA ALA A 221 2.21 39.76 15.18
C ALA A 221 1.65 38.91 16.34
N ARG A 222 0.77 37.94 16.05
CA ARG A 222 0.22 37.02 17.06
C ARG A 222 1.31 36.13 17.66
N ARG A 223 2.29 35.72 16.85
CA ARG A 223 3.41 34.92 17.33
C ARG A 223 4.28 35.71 18.30
N GLU A 224 4.58 36.96 17.97
CA GLU A 224 5.32 37.87 18.84
C GLU A 224 4.57 38.17 20.14
N GLU A 225 3.25 38.39 20.08
CA GLU A 225 2.39 38.56 21.26
C GLU A 225 2.38 37.33 22.15
N LEU A 226 2.23 36.14 21.55
CA LEU A 226 2.20 34.89 22.29
C LEU A 226 3.54 34.60 22.96
N ILE A 227 4.67 34.75 22.26
CA ILE A 227 6.02 34.58 22.84
C ILE A 227 6.28 35.62 23.93
N ARG A 228 5.75 36.84 23.77
CA ARG A 228 5.78 37.87 24.81
C ARG A 228 5.01 37.48 26.06
N THR A 229 4.22 36.42 26.10
CA THR A 229 3.65 35.90 27.35
C THR A 229 4.60 34.92 28.07
N GLY A 230 5.70 34.51 27.44
CA GLY A 230 6.59 33.45 27.94
C GLY A 230 6.23 32.06 27.43
N VAL A 231 5.18 31.92 26.63
CA VAL A 231 4.81 30.65 25.99
C VAL A 231 5.78 30.30 24.86
N GLU A 232 6.30 29.07 24.88
CA GLU A 232 7.10 28.52 23.78
C GLU A 232 6.19 27.78 22.78
N VAL A 233 6.31 28.08 21.49
CA VAL A 233 5.55 27.41 20.44
C VAL A 233 6.35 26.24 19.87
N LEU A 234 5.88 25.01 20.11
CA LEU A 234 6.59 23.78 19.75
C LEU A 234 6.24 23.27 18.34
N GLY A 235 4.98 23.39 17.93
CA GLY A 235 4.56 22.87 16.64
C GLY A 235 3.11 23.12 16.29
N TYR A 236 2.80 23.06 15.00
CA TYR A 236 1.45 23.20 14.49
C TYR A 236 0.65 21.90 14.61
N ILE A 237 -0.61 22.04 15.01
CA ILE A 237 -1.66 21.02 14.94
C ILE A 237 -2.75 21.59 14.00
N PRO A 238 -3.35 20.80 13.10
CA PRO A 238 -4.34 21.31 12.16
C PRO A 238 -5.44 22.17 12.79
N ASN A 239 -6.02 23.04 11.97
CA ASN A 239 -7.10 23.97 12.31
C ASN A 239 -6.69 25.07 13.31
N ASN A 240 -5.52 25.69 13.07
CA ASN A 240 -5.00 26.80 13.90
C ASN A 240 -4.79 26.40 15.36
N ALA A 241 -4.43 25.15 15.60
CA ALA A 241 -4.02 24.66 16.91
C ALA A 241 -2.49 24.57 16.99
N TYR A 242 -1.92 24.72 18.17
CA TYR A 242 -0.47 24.68 18.36
C TYR A 242 -0.14 23.95 19.65
N ALA A 243 0.79 23.00 19.57
CA ALA A 243 1.46 22.48 20.75
C ALA A 243 2.38 23.58 21.30
N VAL A 244 2.26 23.86 22.59
CA VAL A 244 3.03 24.90 23.27
C VAL A 244 3.53 24.42 24.62
N ARG A 245 4.64 24.96 25.10
CA ARG A 245 5.19 24.68 26.43
C ARG A 245 4.90 25.83 27.39
N PHE A 246 4.37 25.47 28.55
CA PHE A 246 4.07 26.34 29.68
C PHE A 246 5.03 26.00 30.82
N GLU A 247 6.16 26.68 30.84
CA GLU A 247 7.14 26.60 31.94
C GLU A 247 7.05 27.89 32.75
N ASP A 248 7.73 28.95 32.32
CA ASP A 248 7.71 30.28 32.96
C ASP A 248 6.86 31.27 32.14
N TYR A 249 5.53 31.14 32.20
CA TYR A 249 4.60 31.96 31.40
C TYR A 249 3.68 32.85 32.25
N ARG A 250 3.22 33.96 31.65
CA ARG A 250 2.35 34.98 32.26
C ARG A 250 0.89 34.70 31.90
N ARG A 251 0.22 33.90 32.72
CA ARG A 251 -1.19 33.49 32.51
C ARG A 251 -2.13 34.65 32.22
N ALA A 252 -2.06 35.73 33.00
CA ALA A 252 -2.95 36.88 32.82
C ALA A 252 -2.75 37.61 31.48
N GLU A 253 -1.52 37.63 30.95
CA GLU A 253 -1.26 38.20 29.63
C GLU A 253 -1.79 37.29 28.53
N LEU A 254 -1.59 35.97 28.66
CA LEU A 254 -2.14 34.98 27.72
C LEU A 254 -3.68 35.07 27.66
N ASP A 255 -4.33 35.20 28.81
CA ASP A 255 -5.79 35.35 28.92
C ASP A 255 -6.32 36.65 28.28
N SER A 256 -5.45 37.65 28.11
CA SER A 256 -5.82 38.91 27.47
C SER A 256 -5.79 38.84 25.93
N LEU A 257 -5.22 37.77 25.36
CA LEU A 257 -5.12 37.60 23.91
C LEU A 257 -6.46 37.09 23.35
N ASP A 258 -7.20 37.98 22.69
CA ASP A 258 -8.55 37.73 22.17
C ASP A 258 -8.64 36.60 21.12
N TYR A 259 -7.51 36.26 20.50
CA TYR A 259 -7.41 35.21 19.50
C TYR A 259 -7.11 33.82 20.09
N VAL A 260 -6.83 33.70 21.38
CA VAL A 260 -6.67 32.40 22.06
C VAL A 260 -8.05 31.92 22.51
N GLN A 261 -8.57 30.86 21.88
CA GLN A 261 -9.94 30.38 22.12
C GLN A 261 -10.01 29.40 23.29
N THR A 262 -9.11 28.41 23.30
CA THR A 262 -9.09 27.40 24.35
C THR A 262 -7.70 26.80 24.49
N GLU A 263 -7.50 26.20 25.66
CA GLU A 263 -6.34 25.40 26.02
C GLU A 263 -6.79 23.98 26.35
N VAL A 264 -6.07 22.99 25.84
CA VAL A 264 -6.29 21.58 26.16
C VAL A 264 -4.97 20.97 26.63
N ALA A 265 -4.97 20.13 27.66
CA ALA A 265 -3.75 19.44 28.07
C ALA A 265 -3.26 18.49 26.96
N PHE A 266 -1.96 18.45 26.70
CA PHE A 266 -1.41 17.50 25.72
C PHE A 266 -1.18 16.14 26.40
N HIS A 267 -2.26 15.38 26.54
CA HIS A 267 -2.25 14.10 27.23
C HIS A 267 -1.38 13.03 26.54
N PRO A 268 -0.80 12.09 27.32
CA PRO A 268 -0.11 10.91 26.80
C PRO A 268 -0.86 10.19 25.67
N TYR A 269 -2.19 10.08 25.80
CA TYR A 269 -3.05 9.43 24.79
C TYR A 269 -2.89 9.99 23.37
N PHE A 270 -2.58 11.29 23.26
CA PHE A 270 -2.48 11.98 21.98
C PHE A 270 -1.11 11.83 21.31
N LYS A 271 -0.13 11.27 22.03
CA LYS A 271 1.27 11.16 21.61
C LYS A 271 1.62 9.78 21.07
N VAL A 272 0.66 8.88 20.87
CA VAL A 272 0.94 7.48 20.52
C VAL A 272 0.27 7.11 19.21
N GLU A 273 0.91 6.27 18.39
CA GLU A 273 0.30 5.71 17.19
C GLU A 273 -0.98 4.91 17.53
N PRO A 274 -2.14 5.17 16.88
CA PRO A 274 -3.41 4.53 17.24
C PRO A 274 -3.36 3.01 17.28
N ARG A 275 -2.59 2.42 16.35
CA ARG A 275 -2.44 0.97 16.23
C ARG A 275 -1.69 0.32 17.40
N ILE A 276 -0.98 1.09 18.23
CA ILE A 276 -0.42 0.60 19.49
C ILE A 276 -1.56 0.38 20.50
N LEU A 277 -2.51 1.31 20.56
CA LEU A 277 -3.67 1.22 21.44
C LEU A 277 -4.59 0.05 21.06
N GLU A 278 -4.72 -0.23 19.75
CA GLU A 278 -5.40 -1.42 19.22
C GLU A 278 -4.80 -2.72 19.78
N GLY A 279 -3.47 -2.83 19.74
CA GLY A 279 -2.75 -4.01 20.23
C GLY A 279 -2.78 -4.19 21.75
N LEU A 280 -2.99 -3.12 22.53
CA LEU A 280 -3.10 -3.19 23.98
C LEU A 280 -4.47 -3.71 24.47
N GLN A 281 -5.52 -3.55 23.67
CA GLN A 281 -6.89 -3.95 24.04
C GLN A 281 -7.28 -5.34 23.50
N ALA A 282 -6.65 -5.79 22.41
CA ALA A 282 -6.81 -7.17 21.97
C ALA A 282 -6.19 -8.10 23.03
N ASP A 283 -6.98 -9.02 23.58
CA ASP A 283 -6.44 -10.16 24.33
C ASP A 283 -5.21 -10.69 23.59
N ALA A 284 -4.11 -10.97 24.30
CA ALA A 284 -2.88 -11.51 23.73
C ALA A 284 -3.10 -12.78 22.86
N ALA A 285 -4.28 -13.37 22.90
CA ALA A 285 -4.74 -14.48 22.06
C ALA A 285 -5.15 -14.10 20.61
N LEU A 286 -5.38 -12.82 20.29
CA LEU A 286 -5.66 -12.34 18.92
C LEU A 286 -4.40 -11.84 18.16
N ALA A 287 -3.20 -12.15 18.67
CA ALA A 287 -1.93 -12.04 17.97
C ALA A 287 -1.80 -12.96 16.72
N GLY A 288 -2.93 -13.38 16.14
CA GLY A 288 -3.05 -14.19 14.93
C GLY A 288 -3.27 -13.38 13.64
N VAL A 289 -3.35 -12.04 13.71
CA VAL A 289 -3.31 -11.18 12.52
C VAL A 289 -1.90 -10.65 12.30
N GLY A 290 -1.02 -11.55 11.82
CA GLY A 290 0.13 -11.21 10.97
C GLY A 290 1.24 -10.34 11.57
N GLU A 291 2.13 -10.99 12.31
CA GLU A 291 3.60 -10.76 12.37
C GLU A 291 4.17 -9.38 12.77
N ASP A 292 5.05 -9.46 13.78
CA ASP A 292 6.14 -8.55 14.14
C ASP A 292 5.86 -7.31 15.03
N TRP A 293 5.19 -7.51 16.16
CA TRP A 293 5.33 -6.56 17.26
C TRP A 293 6.48 -6.98 18.17
N THR A 294 7.58 -6.22 18.11
CA THR A 294 8.83 -6.55 18.83
C THR A 294 8.97 -5.85 20.18
N GLY A 295 7.93 -5.12 20.63
CA GLY A 295 8.03 -4.24 21.80
C GLY A 295 9.02 -3.08 21.60
N LYS A 296 9.38 -2.79 20.34
CA LYS A 296 10.28 -1.70 19.96
C LYS A 296 9.52 -0.51 19.40
N TYR A 297 9.95 0.68 19.81
CA TYR A 297 9.28 1.93 19.50
C TYR A 297 10.29 3.00 19.08
N LEU A 298 9.81 3.92 18.25
CA LEU A 298 10.47 5.18 17.96
C LEU A 298 9.78 6.28 18.76
N VAL A 299 10.54 6.95 19.61
CA VAL A 299 10.11 8.13 20.37
C VAL A 299 10.67 9.36 19.69
N LYS A 300 9.81 10.30 19.35
CA LYS A 300 10.15 11.62 18.84
C LYS A 300 9.98 12.66 19.93
N PHE A 301 10.97 13.52 20.09
CA PHE A 301 10.91 14.68 20.99
C PHE A 301 10.52 15.94 20.22
N PHE A 302 9.98 16.94 20.93
CA PHE A 302 9.66 18.23 20.31
C PHE A 302 10.91 18.95 19.77
N ASP A 303 11.99 18.87 20.54
CA ASP A 303 13.25 19.56 20.29
C ASP A 303 14.37 18.93 21.16
N GLN A 304 15.59 19.44 21.01
CA GLN A 304 16.76 18.97 21.75
C GLN A 304 16.60 19.15 23.27
N SER A 305 16.03 20.27 23.72
CA SER A 305 15.84 20.56 25.15
C SER A 305 14.83 19.60 25.77
N GLY A 306 13.72 19.31 25.08
CA GLY A 306 12.73 18.33 25.47
C GLY A 306 13.32 16.93 25.57
N ARG A 307 14.22 16.55 24.64
CA ARG A 307 14.98 15.30 24.73
C ARG A 307 15.86 15.28 25.98
N GLU A 308 16.68 16.30 26.19
CA GLU A 308 17.60 16.38 27.33
C GLU A 308 16.87 16.33 28.67
N ALA A 309 15.75 17.04 28.80
CA ALA A 309 14.91 17.02 29.99
C ALA A 309 14.23 15.66 30.24
N SER A 310 13.96 14.90 29.18
CA SER A 310 13.28 13.59 29.27
C SER A 310 14.24 12.42 29.41
N LEU A 311 15.52 12.60 29.09
CA LEU A 311 16.46 11.49 28.88
C LEU A 311 16.72 10.69 30.14
N ALA A 312 17.00 11.36 31.27
CA ALA A 312 17.29 10.66 32.53
C ALA A 312 16.12 9.77 32.98
N THR A 313 14.88 10.28 32.89
CA THR A 313 13.68 9.49 33.21
C THR A 313 13.45 8.39 32.18
N LEU A 314 13.71 8.65 30.90
CA LEU A 314 13.59 7.63 29.86
C LEU A 314 14.56 6.47 30.08
N GLU A 315 15.81 6.75 30.44
CA GLU A 315 16.83 5.75 30.76
C GLU A 315 16.47 4.92 32.01
N GLU A 316 15.79 5.53 33.00
CA GLU A 316 15.27 4.81 34.16
C GLU A 316 14.10 3.87 33.80
N LEU A 317 13.19 4.34 32.94
CA LEU A 317 12.01 3.58 32.52
C LEU A 317 12.34 2.45 31.54
N VAL A 318 13.41 2.62 30.75
CA VAL A 318 13.75 1.76 29.61
C VAL A 318 15.16 1.17 29.81
N PRO A 319 15.27 -0.10 30.25
CA PRO A 319 16.57 -0.75 30.44
C PRO A 319 17.39 -0.89 29.15
N GLU A 320 16.73 -0.90 27.98
CA GLU A 320 17.36 -1.04 26.66
C GLU A 320 17.00 0.13 25.73
N VAL A 321 17.66 1.28 25.93
CA VAL A 321 17.67 2.36 24.94
C VAL A 321 18.70 2.01 23.86
N SER A 322 18.22 1.47 22.74
CA SER A 322 19.06 0.93 21.67
C SER A 322 19.83 1.98 20.86
N SER A 323 19.28 3.19 20.72
CA SER A 323 19.97 4.32 20.09
C SER A 323 19.23 5.63 20.34
N ILE A 324 19.98 6.73 20.50
CA ILE A 324 19.47 8.10 20.47
C ILE A 324 20.18 8.80 19.32
N ALA A 325 19.41 9.47 18.46
CA ALA A 325 19.96 10.17 17.31
C ALA A 325 19.17 11.44 17.02
N SER A 326 19.88 12.48 16.58
CA SER A 326 19.30 13.62 15.89
C SER A 326 19.43 13.35 14.40
N VAL A 327 18.32 13.15 13.70
CA VAL A 327 18.30 12.86 12.25
C VAL A 327 17.53 13.96 11.54
N ALA A 328 18.19 14.67 10.62
CA ALA A 328 17.58 15.75 9.83
C ALA A 328 16.81 16.79 10.67
N GLY A 329 17.39 17.19 11.82
CA GLY A 329 16.78 18.14 12.75
C GLY A 329 15.64 17.59 13.61
N SER A 330 15.35 16.28 13.56
CA SER A 330 14.42 15.62 14.47
C SER A 330 15.17 14.82 15.53
N ASP A 331 14.88 15.09 16.80
CA ASP A 331 15.42 14.34 17.93
C ASP A 331 14.58 13.10 18.21
N MET A 332 15.22 11.93 18.15
CA MET A 332 14.53 10.65 18.29
C MET A 332 15.33 9.64 19.14
N ALA A 333 14.61 8.73 19.78
CA ALA A 333 15.16 7.57 20.48
C ALA A 333 14.48 6.28 20.02
N ARG A 334 15.25 5.21 19.85
CA ARG A 334 14.74 3.85 19.65
C ARG A 334 14.82 3.10 20.97
N ILE A 335 13.67 2.65 21.45
CA ILE A 335 13.54 2.01 22.76
C ILE A 335 12.85 0.66 22.63
N ALA A 336 13.21 -0.27 23.51
CA ALA A 336 12.46 -1.50 23.73
C ALA A 336 11.82 -1.45 25.12
N LEU A 337 10.49 -1.56 25.21
CA LEU A 337 9.80 -1.59 26.49
C LEU A 337 8.55 -2.46 26.46
N ASP A 338 8.13 -2.88 27.65
CA ASP A 338 6.81 -3.46 27.83
C ASP A 338 5.74 -2.42 27.42
N PRO A 339 4.86 -2.78 26.48
CA PRO A 339 3.73 -1.95 26.05
C PRO A 339 2.90 -1.35 27.19
N ALA A 340 2.79 -2.06 28.33
CA ALA A 340 2.07 -1.59 29.51
C ALA A 340 2.70 -0.35 30.16
N LYS A 341 3.98 -0.07 29.89
CA LYS A 341 4.73 1.10 30.41
C LYS A 341 4.79 2.27 29.44
N LEU A 342 4.20 2.15 28.25
CA LEU A 342 4.24 3.22 27.24
C LEU A 342 3.58 4.52 27.70
N SER A 343 2.56 4.44 28.55
CA SER A 343 1.94 5.64 29.11
C SER A 343 2.92 6.47 29.93
N GLU A 344 3.85 5.83 30.64
CA GLU A 344 4.88 6.52 31.44
C GLU A 344 5.85 7.29 30.54
N VAL A 345 6.26 6.69 29.42
CA VAL A 345 7.10 7.35 28.41
C VAL A 345 6.36 8.49 27.72
N ALA A 346 5.09 8.27 27.32
CA ALA A 346 4.27 9.32 26.70
C ALA A 346 3.95 10.48 27.67
N ALA A 347 4.00 10.24 28.99
CA ALA A 347 3.80 11.28 30.00
C ALA A 347 4.98 12.25 30.14
N LEU A 348 6.15 11.95 29.58
CA LEU A 348 7.27 12.88 29.52
C LEU A 348 6.91 14.09 28.65
N ASP A 349 7.09 15.30 29.19
CA ASP A 349 6.67 16.54 28.50
C ASP A 349 7.51 16.83 27.26
N GLY A 350 8.77 16.36 27.21
CA GLY A 350 9.61 16.48 26.01
C GLY A 350 9.20 15.56 24.85
N VAL A 351 8.40 14.51 25.11
CA VAL A 351 7.95 13.56 24.10
C VAL A 351 6.82 14.17 23.27
N GLN A 352 7.01 14.20 21.96
CA GLN A 352 6.04 14.64 20.96
C GLN A 352 5.19 13.47 20.44
N TRP A 353 5.83 12.34 20.13
CA TRP A 353 5.17 11.22 19.47
C TRP A 353 5.89 9.90 19.73
N ILE A 354 5.14 8.80 19.78
CA ILE A 354 5.62 7.43 19.90
C ILE A 354 4.92 6.59 18.84
N GLU A 355 5.70 5.92 18.01
CA GLU A 355 5.20 4.93 17.06
C GLU A 355 5.95 3.61 17.22
N ARG A 356 5.40 2.53 16.67
CA ARG A 356 6.17 1.29 16.59
C ARG A 356 7.39 1.51 15.72
N GLU A 357 8.47 0.83 16.06
CA GLU A 357 9.62 0.79 15.18
C GLU A 357 9.19 0.16 13.83
N PRO A 358 9.25 0.91 12.72
CA PRO A 358 8.79 0.38 11.44
C PRO A 358 9.77 -0.67 10.93
N ILE A 359 9.24 -1.84 10.57
CA ILE A 359 10.02 -2.87 9.89
C ILE A 359 10.06 -2.50 8.41
N ARG A 360 11.25 -2.13 7.95
CA ARG A 360 11.49 -1.79 6.55
C ARG A 360 11.41 -3.05 5.71
N ARG A 361 10.52 -3.04 4.72
CA ARG A 361 10.33 -4.13 3.74
C ARG A 361 10.33 -3.55 2.33
N PRO A 362 10.84 -4.27 1.31
CA PRO A 362 10.63 -3.87 -0.07
C PRO A 362 9.13 -3.81 -0.38
N ALA A 363 8.65 -2.66 -0.83
CA ALA A 363 7.21 -2.40 -0.99
C ALA A 363 6.93 -1.43 -2.15
N ASN A 364 7.54 -1.69 -3.31
CA ASN A 364 7.49 -0.76 -4.44
C ASN A 364 6.06 -0.55 -4.99
N ASP A 365 5.27 -1.62 -5.04
CA ASP A 365 3.85 -1.57 -5.39
C ASP A 365 3.04 -0.71 -4.41
N LEU A 366 3.36 -0.75 -3.11
CA LEU A 366 2.75 0.12 -2.11
C LEU A 366 3.21 1.57 -2.24
N GLY A 367 4.46 1.80 -2.68
CA GLY A 367 4.98 3.14 -3.00
C GLY A 367 4.15 3.82 -4.09
N ARG A 368 3.87 3.09 -5.18
CA ARG A 368 3.01 3.55 -6.29
C ARG A 368 1.60 3.90 -5.80
N ARG A 369 1.03 3.10 -4.90
CA ARG A 369 -0.26 3.38 -4.23
C ARG A 369 -0.22 4.66 -3.39
N ARG A 370 0.81 4.84 -2.56
CA ARG A 370 0.95 6.04 -1.71
C ARG A 370 1.09 7.32 -2.54
N MET A 371 1.79 7.26 -3.68
CA MET A 371 1.90 8.38 -4.62
C MET A 371 0.63 8.59 -5.48
N ARG A 372 -0.41 7.76 -5.30
CA ARG A 372 -1.67 7.80 -6.05
C ARG A 372 -1.52 7.60 -7.56
N ALA A 373 -0.43 7.02 -8.02
CA ALA A 373 -0.20 6.76 -9.44
C ALA A 373 -1.23 5.77 -10.02
N GLU A 374 -1.73 4.83 -9.20
CA GLU A 374 -2.79 3.92 -9.66
C GLU A 374 -4.13 4.62 -9.86
N ALA A 375 -4.49 5.53 -8.95
CA ALA A 375 -5.71 6.32 -9.07
C ALA A 375 -5.64 7.26 -10.28
N LEU A 376 -4.48 7.85 -10.55
CA LEU A 376 -4.25 8.66 -11.74
C LEU A 376 -4.42 7.84 -13.02
N GLN A 377 -3.77 6.68 -13.12
CA GLN A 377 -3.87 5.81 -14.30
C GLN A 377 -5.24 5.16 -14.45
N PHE A 378 -5.99 4.96 -13.37
CA PHE A 378 -7.37 4.52 -13.46
C PHE A 378 -8.26 5.60 -14.08
N ALA A 379 -8.07 6.86 -13.69
CA ALA A 379 -8.82 7.99 -14.23
C ALA A 379 -8.38 8.39 -15.65
N PHE A 380 -7.08 8.23 -15.95
CA PHE A 380 -6.44 8.60 -17.21
C PHE A 380 -5.46 7.49 -17.65
N PRO A 381 -5.96 6.39 -18.24
CA PRO A 381 -5.13 5.24 -18.63
C PRO A 381 -4.01 5.57 -19.61
N GLU A 382 -4.13 6.66 -20.36
CA GLU A 382 -3.13 7.19 -21.29
C GLU A 382 -1.93 7.84 -20.59
N LEU A 383 -2.00 8.14 -19.29
CA LEU A 383 -0.91 8.75 -18.52
C LEU A 383 -0.02 7.67 -17.89
N ASP A 384 0.64 6.89 -18.74
CA ASP A 384 1.54 5.78 -18.37
C ASP A 384 3.03 6.10 -18.62
N GLY A 385 3.33 7.32 -19.05
CA GLY A 385 4.67 7.79 -19.37
C GLY A 385 5.13 7.47 -20.79
N ALA A 386 4.23 7.05 -21.68
CA ALA A 386 4.54 6.97 -23.11
C ALA A 386 5.22 8.27 -23.61
N ASP A 387 6.20 8.11 -24.51
CA ASP A 387 7.04 9.18 -25.07
C ASP A 387 7.95 9.94 -24.08
N ILE A 388 7.90 9.62 -22.79
CA ILE A 388 8.81 10.18 -21.79
C ILE A 388 10.10 9.35 -21.74
N VAL A 389 11.24 10.03 -21.82
CA VAL A 389 12.56 9.46 -21.59
C VAL A 389 13.09 9.96 -20.25
N VAL A 390 13.48 9.03 -19.39
CA VAL A 390 14.04 9.31 -18.06
C VAL A 390 15.53 9.02 -18.09
N GLY A 391 16.33 9.98 -17.64
CA GLY A 391 17.76 9.79 -17.36
C GLY A 391 17.94 9.17 -15.98
N MET A 392 18.88 8.26 -15.82
CA MET A 392 19.20 7.69 -14.51
C MET A 392 20.69 7.49 -14.39
N THR A 393 21.26 7.95 -13.28
CA THR A 393 22.63 7.61 -12.88
C THR A 393 22.57 6.72 -11.64
N ASP A 394 23.06 5.49 -11.76
CA ASP A 394 22.99 4.48 -10.68
C ASP A 394 24.02 3.35 -10.92
N THR A 395 23.87 2.20 -10.25
CA THR A 395 24.73 1.00 -10.40
C THR A 395 24.59 0.27 -11.74
N GLY A 396 23.83 0.84 -12.68
CA GLY A 396 23.50 0.26 -13.97
C GLY A 396 22.08 -0.28 -14.04
N VAL A 397 21.77 -1.03 -15.10
CA VAL A 397 20.48 -1.75 -15.19
C VAL A 397 20.68 -3.13 -15.82
N ASP A 398 20.02 -4.15 -15.26
CA ASP A 398 19.88 -5.46 -15.90
C ASP A 398 19.06 -5.29 -17.19
N HIS A 399 19.78 -5.03 -18.27
CA HIS A 399 19.22 -4.78 -19.59
C HIS A 399 18.62 -6.04 -20.24
N LEU A 400 18.77 -7.22 -19.61
CA LEU A 400 18.13 -8.47 -20.01
C LEU A 400 16.81 -8.71 -19.26
N ASN A 401 16.52 -7.93 -18.23
CA ASN A 401 15.28 -8.03 -17.49
C ASN A 401 14.08 -7.60 -18.36
N ARG A 402 13.14 -8.53 -18.56
CA ARG A 402 11.92 -8.30 -19.36
C ARG A 402 11.00 -7.22 -18.79
N GLY A 403 11.23 -6.78 -17.55
CA GLY A 403 10.64 -5.57 -16.99
C GLY A 403 10.92 -4.31 -17.80
N PHE A 404 12.02 -4.27 -18.56
CA PHE A 404 12.42 -3.15 -19.43
C PHE A 404 12.17 -3.40 -20.92
N ALA A 405 11.49 -4.51 -21.25
CA ALA A 405 11.16 -4.81 -22.63
C ALA A 405 10.04 -3.91 -23.16
N VAL A 406 10.01 -3.70 -24.48
CA VAL A 406 8.86 -3.12 -25.20
C VAL A 406 7.73 -4.16 -25.22
N ASN A 407 8.05 -5.39 -25.63
CA ASN A 407 7.18 -6.56 -25.55
C ASN A 407 7.68 -7.51 -24.44
N PRO A 408 6.99 -7.62 -23.29
CA PRO A 408 7.45 -8.44 -22.16
C PRO A 408 7.47 -9.95 -22.43
N ASN A 409 6.85 -10.41 -23.53
CA ASN A 409 6.83 -11.81 -23.92
C ASN A 409 8.07 -12.23 -24.69
N GLN A 410 8.85 -11.27 -25.19
CA GLN A 410 10.08 -11.51 -25.95
C GLN A 410 11.32 -11.24 -25.08
N PRO A 411 12.47 -11.90 -25.34
CA PRO A 411 13.75 -11.50 -24.76
C PRO A 411 14.05 -10.02 -25.06
N THR A 412 14.82 -9.37 -24.19
CA THR A 412 15.26 -7.99 -24.36
C THR A 412 16.78 -7.92 -24.15
N SER A 413 17.44 -7.01 -24.86
CA SER A 413 18.84 -6.67 -24.60
C SER A 413 19.18 -5.28 -25.13
N TYR A 414 19.96 -4.53 -24.37
CA TYR A 414 20.63 -3.34 -24.89
C TYR A 414 21.98 -3.73 -25.51
N PRO A 415 22.38 -3.12 -26.65
CA PRO A 415 21.58 -2.24 -27.50
C PRO A 415 20.58 -3.01 -28.39
N GLY A 416 19.40 -2.42 -28.61
CA GLY A 416 18.57 -2.65 -29.80
C GLY A 416 17.46 -3.69 -29.75
N ASN A 417 17.61 -4.82 -29.04
CA ASN A 417 16.59 -5.88 -29.10
C ASN A 417 15.46 -5.65 -28.08
N ASN A 418 14.26 -5.32 -28.57
CA ASN A 418 13.02 -5.29 -27.78
C ASN A 418 13.13 -4.51 -26.45
N THR A 419 13.99 -3.47 -26.38
CA THR A 419 14.32 -2.78 -25.13
C THR A 419 13.77 -1.36 -25.09
N ARG A 420 13.35 -0.91 -23.90
CA ARG A 420 13.01 0.50 -23.60
C ARG A 420 14.22 1.31 -23.14
N ILE A 421 15.39 0.69 -23.01
CA ILE A 421 16.67 1.36 -22.77
C ILE A 421 17.14 1.95 -24.10
N THR A 422 17.10 3.28 -24.20
CA THR A 422 17.44 4.05 -25.41
C THR A 422 18.93 4.29 -25.53
N TYR A 423 19.61 4.47 -24.40
CA TYR A 423 21.04 4.63 -24.33
C TYR A 423 21.56 4.13 -22.98
N TYR A 424 22.79 3.64 -22.99
CA TYR A 424 23.51 3.17 -21.82
C TYR A 424 24.95 3.66 -21.90
N SER A 425 25.37 4.45 -20.92
CA SER A 425 26.76 4.89 -20.72
C SER A 425 27.39 4.13 -19.56
N TYR A 426 28.64 3.73 -19.72
CA TYR A 426 29.46 3.12 -18.67
C TYR A 426 30.92 3.47 -18.95
N LYS A 427 31.72 3.61 -17.89
CA LYS A 427 33.16 3.88 -17.98
C LYS A 427 33.87 2.97 -16.97
N PRO A 428 34.83 2.11 -17.37
CA PRO A 428 35.55 1.26 -16.42
C PRO A 428 36.03 2.06 -15.21
N GLY A 429 35.67 1.62 -14.00
CA GLY A 429 35.81 2.44 -12.81
C GLY A 429 35.56 1.66 -11.52
N VAL A 430 35.33 2.39 -10.41
CA VAL A 430 35.17 1.80 -9.07
C VAL A 430 33.88 0.97 -8.97
N SER A 431 32.85 1.32 -9.74
CA SER A 431 31.50 0.77 -9.63
C SER A 431 31.02 -0.06 -10.84
N THR A 432 31.81 -0.15 -11.90
CA THR A 432 31.44 -0.84 -13.15
C THR A 432 32.60 -1.67 -13.68
N ASP A 433 32.29 -2.85 -14.20
CA ASP A 433 33.26 -3.76 -14.81
C ASP A 433 33.60 -3.38 -16.27
N GLY A 434 32.99 -2.30 -16.78
CA GLY A 434 33.17 -1.83 -18.15
C GLY A 434 32.31 -2.58 -19.17
N LEU A 435 31.23 -3.24 -18.74
CA LEU A 435 30.19 -3.81 -19.59
C LEU A 435 28.81 -3.27 -19.16
N PRO A 436 27.85 -3.09 -20.09
CA PRO A 436 26.48 -2.76 -19.70
C PRO A 436 25.90 -3.86 -18.81
N GLY A 437 25.38 -3.49 -17.64
CA GLY A 437 24.74 -4.41 -16.73
C GLY A 437 24.63 -3.84 -15.33
N ASP A 438 23.97 -4.56 -14.43
CA ASP A 438 23.89 -4.16 -13.02
C ASP A 438 24.33 -5.32 -12.14
N HIS A 439 25.51 -5.18 -11.56
CA HIS A 439 26.09 -6.18 -10.66
C HIS A 439 25.70 -6.00 -9.20
N GLN A 440 25.05 -4.87 -8.88
CA GLN A 440 24.63 -4.55 -7.52
C GLN A 440 23.12 -4.81 -7.36
N GLY A 441 22.32 -4.36 -8.32
CA GLY A 441 20.86 -4.48 -8.34
C GLY A 441 20.10 -3.19 -7.98
N HIS A 442 20.77 -2.18 -7.42
CA HIS A 442 20.15 -0.93 -6.97
C HIS A 442 19.57 -0.15 -8.16
N GLY A 443 20.36 0.08 -9.21
CA GLY A 443 19.91 0.76 -10.43
C GLY A 443 18.81 0.01 -11.16
N THR A 444 18.85 -1.33 -11.18
CA THR A 444 17.75 -2.16 -11.69
C THR A 444 16.47 -1.97 -10.89
N HIS A 445 16.58 -1.91 -9.56
CA HIS A 445 15.44 -1.69 -8.68
C HIS A 445 14.86 -0.28 -8.85
N THR A 446 15.70 0.77 -8.84
CA THR A 446 15.27 2.17 -9.00
C THR A 446 14.67 2.42 -10.38
N ALA A 447 15.28 1.90 -11.45
CA ALA A 447 14.72 1.94 -12.81
C ALA A 447 13.39 1.18 -12.88
N GLY A 448 13.27 0.04 -12.20
CA GLY A 448 12.03 -0.73 -12.08
C GLY A 448 10.90 0.06 -11.42
N SER A 449 11.20 0.81 -10.36
CA SER A 449 10.24 1.71 -9.69
C SER A 449 9.75 2.84 -10.58
N VAL A 450 10.62 3.38 -11.44
CA VAL A 450 10.23 4.41 -12.39
C VAL A 450 9.41 3.82 -13.52
N LEU A 451 9.94 2.84 -14.25
CA LEU A 451 9.38 2.45 -15.56
C LEU A 451 9.21 0.95 -15.77
N GLY A 452 9.43 0.09 -14.78
CA GLY A 452 9.21 -1.35 -14.94
C GLY A 452 7.79 -1.67 -15.43
N ASN A 453 7.65 -2.53 -16.44
CA ASN A 453 6.33 -2.84 -17.01
C ASN A 453 5.47 -3.74 -16.11
N GLY A 454 6.07 -4.38 -15.09
CA GLY A 454 5.38 -5.28 -14.15
C GLY A 454 4.91 -6.61 -14.74
N ALA A 455 5.21 -6.92 -16.01
CA ALA A 455 4.66 -8.10 -16.70
C ALA A 455 5.10 -9.46 -16.10
N ARG A 456 6.07 -9.44 -15.19
CA ARG A 456 6.56 -10.61 -14.44
C ARG A 456 6.04 -10.68 -13.00
N SER A 457 5.06 -9.85 -12.64
CA SER A 457 4.53 -9.80 -11.26
C SER A 457 4.03 -11.16 -10.77
N ASN A 458 3.42 -11.95 -11.66
CA ASN A 458 2.95 -13.30 -11.36
C ASN A 458 4.06 -14.33 -11.12
N THR A 459 5.32 -14.02 -11.45
CA THR A 459 6.47 -14.88 -11.14
C THR A 459 7.03 -14.65 -9.75
N VAL A 460 6.57 -13.58 -9.07
CA VAL A 460 6.98 -13.30 -7.69
C VAL A 460 6.37 -14.35 -6.78
N VAL A 461 7.22 -15.07 -6.04
CA VAL A 461 6.79 -16.14 -5.14
C VAL A 461 6.43 -15.60 -3.75
N LEU A 462 7.13 -14.54 -3.31
CA LEU A 462 6.89 -13.90 -2.03
C LEU A 462 7.39 -12.44 -2.07
N ALA A 463 6.51 -11.52 -1.68
CA ALA A 463 6.77 -10.10 -1.47
C ALA A 463 6.06 -9.66 -0.17
N PRO A 464 6.77 -9.71 0.97
CA PRO A 464 6.18 -9.39 2.26
C PRO A 464 5.58 -7.99 2.29
N GLY A 465 4.31 -7.89 2.71
CA GLY A 465 3.56 -6.61 2.74
C GLY A 465 2.83 -6.27 1.45
N SER A 466 3.06 -6.99 0.34
CA SER A 466 2.40 -6.76 -0.95
C SER A 466 1.14 -7.63 -1.16
N GLY A 467 0.58 -8.20 -0.08
CA GLY A 467 -0.50 -9.20 -0.14
C GLY A 467 0.03 -10.64 -0.25
N THR A 468 -0.86 -11.59 -0.54
CA THR A 468 -0.55 -13.02 -0.63
C THR A 468 -0.42 -13.47 -2.09
N PRO A 469 0.57 -14.33 -2.43
CA PRO A 469 0.66 -14.91 -3.77
C PRO A 469 -0.54 -15.83 -4.09
N PRO A 470 -0.86 -16.06 -5.38
CA PRO A 470 -0.23 -15.46 -6.55
C PRO A 470 -0.55 -13.97 -6.67
N TYR A 471 0.44 -13.16 -7.08
CA TYR A 471 0.28 -11.72 -7.23
C TYR A 471 -0.42 -11.37 -8.54
N GLU A 472 -1.15 -10.25 -8.53
CA GLU A 472 -1.94 -9.79 -9.68
C GLU A 472 -1.05 -9.40 -10.88
N PRO A 473 -1.56 -9.53 -12.13
CA PRO A 473 -0.85 -9.03 -13.31
C PRO A 473 -0.44 -7.57 -13.14
N PHE A 474 0.82 -7.29 -13.48
CA PHE A 474 1.39 -5.94 -13.41
C PHE A 474 1.38 -5.27 -12.02
N GLN A 475 1.17 -6.01 -10.92
CA GLN A 475 1.16 -5.46 -9.56
C GLN A 475 2.43 -4.67 -9.24
N PHE A 476 3.60 -5.16 -9.64
CA PHE A 476 4.90 -4.53 -9.37
C PHE A 476 5.40 -3.64 -10.52
N ARG A 477 4.48 -3.06 -11.31
CA ARG A 477 4.86 -2.08 -12.33
C ARG A 477 5.33 -0.76 -11.70
N GLY A 478 6.23 -0.08 -12.39
CA GLY A 478 6.69 1.25 -12.02
C GLY A 478 5.60 2.31 -12.19
N VAL A 479 5.92 3.54 -11.81
CA VAL A 479 5.01 4.70 -11.90
C VAL A 479 4.65 5.00 -13.35
N ALA A 480 5.63 4.95 -14.26
CA ALA A 480 5.54 5.28 -15.68
C ALA A 480 5.92 4.06 -16.54
N PRO A 481 5.08 2.99 -16.56
CA PRO A 481 5.42 1.70 -17.15
C PRO A 481 5.65 1.71 -18.67
N ALA A 482 5.28 2.77 -19.39
CA ALA A 482 5.54 2.95 -20.82
C ALA A 482 6.72 3.88 -21.13
N ALA A 483 7.35 4.49 -20.12
CA ALA A 483 8.50 5.35 -20.29
C ALA A 483 9.75 4.60 -20.79
N ARG A 484 10.73 5.36 -21.28
CA ARG A 484 12.01 4.89 -21.79
C ARG A 484 13.16 5.36 -20.91
N LEU A 485 14.30 4.67 -20.97
CA LEU A 485 15.45 4.91 -20.08
C LEU A 485 16.69 5.37 -20.86
N VAL A 486 17.41 6.34 -20.30
CA VAL A 486 18.82 6.61 -20.59
C VAL A 486 19.58 6.28 -19.31
N MET A 487 20.38 5.21 -19.33
CA MET A 487 21.16 4.78 -18.17
C MET A 487 22.57 5.34 -18.26
N VAL A 488 23.07 5.86 -17.14
CA VAL A 488 24.49 6.13 -16.89
C VAL A 488 24.88 5.29 -15.69
N GLU A 489 25.64 4.22 -15.92
CA GLU A 489 26.21 3.41 -14.85
C GLU A 489 27.44 4.12 -14.30
N ASP A 490 27.28 4.84 -13.19
CA ASP A 490 28.33 5.70 -12.68
C ASP A 490 28.22 6.03 -11.19
N PHE A 491 29.37 5.98 -10.51
CA PHE A 491 29.61 6.60 -9.20
C PHE A 491 31.03 7.15 -9.19
N ASN A 492 31.24 8.26 -9.92
CA ASN A 492 32.49 9.05 -10.01
C ASN A 492 33.38 8.79 -11.24
N SER A 493 32.89 8.17 -12.31
CA SER A 493 33.64 8.04 -13.57
C SER A 493 33.16 9.03 -14.64
N HIS A 494 31.97 9.60 -14.50
CA HIS A 494 31.43 10.71 -15.28
C HIS A 494 31.41 11.99 -14.46
N THR A 495 31.57 13.14 -15.11
CA THR A 495 31.27 14.44 -14.49
C THR A 495 29.78 14.75 -14.60
N ASN A 496 29.25 15.63 -13.74
CA ASN A 496 27.85 16.09 -13.81
C ASN A 496 27.50 16.62 -15.20
N GLN A 497 28.38 17.44 -15.79
CA GLN A 497 28.18 17.96 -17.15
C GLN A 497 28.13 16.86 -18.21
N GLU A 498 29.01 15.85 -18.15
CA GLU A 498 28.96 14.73 -19.09
C GLU A 498 27.63 13.97 -19.00
N MET A 499 27.11 13.78 -17.78
CA MET A 499 25.83 13.11 -17.56
C MET A 499 24.66 13.94 -18.08
N LEU A 500 24.63 15.24 -17.80
CA LEU A 500 23.62 16.15 -18.34
C LEU A 500 23.65 16.20 -19.88
N ASP A 501 24.85 16.23 -20.47
CA ASP A 501 25.03 16.18 -21.93
C ASP A 501 24.51 14.88 -22.53
N ILE A 502 24.77 13.73 -21.87
CA ILE A 502 24.22 12.43 -22.26
C ILE A 502 22.69 12.46 -22.20
N PHE A 503 22.12 12.91 -21.09
CA PHE A 503 20.66 12.98 -20.93
C PHE A 503 20.01 13.88 -21.98
N ALA A 504 20.54 15.09 -22.16
CA ALA A 504 20.04 16.03 -23.16
C ALA A 504 20.12 15.47 -24.58
N LYS A 505 21.26 14.85 -24.93
CA LYS A 505 21.49 14.22 -26.25
C LYS A 505 20.49 13.12 -26.55
N TRP A 506 20.11 12.33 -25.55
CA TRP A 506 19.18 11.22 -25.70
C TRP A 506 17.75 11.56 -25.28
N ASN A 507 17.42 12.86 -25.27
CA ASN A 507 16.07 13.40 -25.02
C ASN A 507 15.49 13.05 -23.65
N ALA A 508 16.32 12.71 -22.66
CA ALA A 508 15.89 12.64 -21.27
C ALA A 508 15.59 14.05 -20.77
N ARG A 509 14.35 14.28 -20.34
CA ARG A 509 13.85 15.59 -19.86
C ARG A 509 13.71 15.67 -18.34
N LEU A 510 13.86 14.53 -17.68
CA LEU A 510 13.96 14.39 -16.24
C LEU A 510 15.02 13.34 -15.92
N SER A 511 15.73 13.52 -14.81
CA SER A 511 16.73 12.56 -14.34
C SER A 511 16.46 12.15 -12.89
N SER A 512 16.82 10.91 -12.56
CA SER A 512 16.74 10.36 -11.20
C SER A 512 18.11 9.91 -10.74
N HIS A 513 18.51 10.39 -9.56
CA HIS A 513 19.80 10.12 -8.93
C HIS A 513 19.55 9.61 -7.51
N SER A 514 19.59 8.29 -7.33
CA SER A 514 19.17 7.65 -6.07
C SER A 514 20.35 7.43 -5.11
N TRP A 515 21.24 8.43 -5.01
CA TRP A 515 22.48 8.36 -4.25
C TRP A 515 22.83 9.73 -3.65
N GLY A 516 23.78 9.76 -2.73
CA GLY A 516 24.28 10.97 -2.08
C GLY A 516 25.60 10.70 -1.36
N MET A 517 26.27 11.77 -0.92
CA MET A 517 27.58 11.67 -0.24
C MET A 517 27.46 11.35 1.26
N ASP A 518 28.50 10.69 1.80
CA ASP A 518 28.73 10.18 3.16
C ASP A 518 27.57 10.30 4.20
N ALA A 519 27.13 9.12 4.68
CA ALA A 519 26.07 8.94 5.68
C ALA A 519 26.33 9.66 7.01
N ALA A 520 27.58 10.05 7.30
CA ALA A 520 27.93 10.82 8.50
C ALA A 520 27.52 12.31 8.42
N SER A 521 27.29 12.86 7.22
CA SER A 521 26.98 14.28 7.05
C SER A 521 25.54 14.54 6.60
N ALA A 522 24.90 13.61 5.90
CA ALA A 522 23.57 13.78 5.27
C ALA A 522 23.43 15.13 4.51
N ALA A 523 24.56 15.73 4.11
CA ALA A 523 24.62 17.07 3.58
C ALA A 523 24.68 16.97 2.05
N TYR A 524 23.77 17.69 1.39
CA TYR A 524 23.97 18.06 0.01
C TYR A 524 25.25 18.90 -0.07
N THR A 525 26.28 18.39 -0.74
CA THR A 525 27.48 19.16 -1.06
C THR A 525 27.19 20.11 -2.23
N ILE A 526 28.19 20.91 -2.61
CA ILE A 526 28.06 21.78 -3.79
C ILE A 526 27.86 20.99 -5.08
N ASP A 527 28.30 19.73 -5.12
CA ASP A 527 28.22 18.86 -6.29
C ASP A 527 26.76 18.47 -6.58
N GLU A 528 25.96 18.20 -5.54
CA GLU A 528 24.53 17.94 -5.68
C GLU A 528 23.72 19.17 -6.09
N GLN A 529 24.25 20.39 -5.93
CA GLN A 529 23.59 21.63 -6.39
C GLN A 529 23.72 21.85 -7.91
N GLU A 530 24.59 21.10 -8.59
CA GLU A 530 24.80 21.21 -10.05
C GLU A 530 23.77 20.41 -10.88
N TRP A 531 22.88 19.64 -10.24
CA TRP A 531 21.91 18.75 -10.88
C TRP A 531 20.53 19.34 -11.15
#